data_AF-A0A7X7HSC4-F1
#
_entry.id   AF-A0A7X7HSC4-F1
#
_cell.length_a   1.000
_cell.length_b   1.000
_cell.length_c   1.000
_cell.angle_alpha   90.00
_cell.angle_beta   90.00
_cell.angle_gamma   90.00
#
_symmetry.space_group_name_H-M   'P 1'
#
loop_
_entity.id
_entity.type
_entity.pdbx_description
1 polymer ?
#
loop_
_entity_poly.entity_id
_entity_poly.type
_entity_poly.pdbx_seq_one_letter_code
_entity_poly.pdbx_strand_id
1 'polypeptide(L)' 'MTTPPTLTPMLQGPGGFDLGQEIYNRLLKERIVFLGTDVNDNIANQLAAQILYLDGQDSDQDIWLYINSPG' A
#
# COMPACT_ATOMS: atom_id res chain seq x y z
N MET A 1 45.77 8.04 16.68
CA MET A 1 45.58 6.75 15.99
C MET A 1 44.11 6.66 15.61
N THR A 2 43.85 6.63 14.31
CA THR A 2 42.56 6.87 13.65
C THR A 2 41.64 5.66 13.77
N THR A 3 40.41 5.87 14.22
CA THR A 3 39.33 4.86 14.16
C THR A 3 39.02 4.47 12.71
N PRO A 4 38.79 3.18 12.39
CA PRO A 4 38.49 2.76 11.03
C PRO A 4 37.05 3.11 10.63
N PRO A 5 36.79 3.42 9.35
CA PRO A 5 35.44 3.66 8.86
C PRO A 5 34.63 2.36 8.79
N THR A 6 33.44 2.37 9.39
CA THR A 6 32.47 1.28 9.26
C THR A 6 31.92 1.27 7.83
N LEU A 7 32.32 0.26 7.05
CA LEU A 7 31.74 -0.01 5.74
C LEU A 7 30.37 -0.64 5.94
N THR A 8 29.30 0.18 5.92
CA THR A 8 27.94 -0.34 5.81
C THR A 8 27.69 -0.73 4.36
N PRO A 9 27.42 -2.00 4.03
CA PRO A 9 27.02 -2.38 2.68
C PRO A 9 25.57 -1.95 2.50
N MET A 10 25.35 -0.74 1.98
CA MET A 10 24.05 -0.33 1.47
C MET A 10 23.81 -1.14 0.18
N LEU A 11 23.17 -2.30 0.33
CA LEU A 11 22.61 -3.09 -0.76
C LEU A 11 21.57 -2.24 -1.51
N GLN A 12 22.03 -1.40 -2.43
CA GLN A 12 21.16 -0.73 -3.39
C GLN A 12 21.03 -1.64 -4.61
N GLY A 13 20.20 -2.67 -4.47
CA GLY A 13 19.71 -3.45 -5.61
C GLY A 13 18.62 -2.66 -6.34
N PRO A 14 18.73 -2.43 -7.66
CA PRO A 14 17.66 -1.82 -8.43
C PRO A 14 16.55 -2.88 -8.62
N GLY A 15 15.37 -2.67 -8.02
CA GLY A 15 14.23 -3.60 -8.15
C GLY A 15 13.28 -3.71 -6.95
N GLY A 16 13.40 -2.84 -5.94
CA GLY A 16 12.48 -2.80 -4.78
C GLY A 16 11.09 -2.22 -5.06
N PHE A 17 10.86 -1.70 -6.26
CA PHE A 17 9.54 -1.50 -6.86
C PHE A 17 9.28 -2.82 -7.62
N ASP A 18 8.46 -3.76 -7.17
CA ASP A 18 7.01 -3.73 -7.46
C ASP A 18 6.25 -4.87 -6.75
N LEU A 19 6.89 -5.76 -5.98
CA LEU A 19 6.19 -6.89 -5.34
C LEU A 19 5.06 -6.44 -4.40
N GLY A 20 5.27 -5.35 -3.67
CA GLY A 20 4.22 -4.76 -2.84
C GLY A 20 3.04 -4.26 -3.68
N GLN A 21 3.31 -3.55 -4.77
CA GLN A 21 2.25 -3.00 -5.65
C GLN A 21 1.46 -4.10 -6.34
N GLU A 22 2.13 -5.15 -6.83
CA GLU A 22 1.44 -6.29 -7.45
C GLU A 22 0.48 -6.99 -6.47
N ILE A 23 0.86 -7.11 -5.20
CA ILE A 23 -0.01 -7.69 -4.17
C ILE A 23 -1.21 -6.78 -3.89
N TYR A 24 -1.02 -5.47 -3.70
CA TYR A 24 -2.13 -4.55 -3.48
C TYR A 24 -3.11 -4.52 -4.66
N ASN A 25 -2.59 -4.53 -5.89
CA ASN A 25 -3.42 -4.62 -7.10
C ASN A 25 -4.21 -5.94 -7.17
N ARG A 26 -3.63 -7.04 -6.70
CA ARG A 26 -4.32 -8.33 -6.62
C ARG A 26 -5.41 -8.31 -5.55
N LEU A 27 -5.13 -7.76 -4.37
CA LEU A 27 -6.13 -7.61 -3.30
C LEU A 27 -7.31 -6.75 -3.76
N LEU A 28 -7.05 -5.64 -4.46
CA LEU A 28 -8.12 -4.78 -4.98
C LEU A 28 -9.04 -5.53 -5.95
N LYS A 29 -8.50 -6.40 -6.81
CA LYS A 29 -9.30 -7.26 -7.69
C LYS A 29 -10.19 -8.25 -6.93
N GLU A 30 -9.74 -8.72 -5.78
CA GLU A 30 -10.52 -9.54 -4.85
C GLU A 30 -11.45 -8.71 -3.94
N ARG A 31 -11.65 -7.42 -4.26
CA ARG A 31 -12.46 -6.45 -3.50
C ARG A 31 -11.95 -6.19 -2.08
N ILE A 32 -10.64 -6.32 -1.88
CA ILE A 32 -9.96 -6.06 -0.61
C ILE A 32 -9.19 -4.74 -0.73
N VAL A 33 -9.58 -3.76 0.09
CA VAL A 33 -8.92 -2.45 0.21
C VAL A 33 -8.11 -2.41 1.51
N PHE A 34 -6.89 -1.87 1.46
CA PHE A 34 -6.00 -1.83 2.62
C PHE A 34 -5.56 -0.40 2.93
N LEU A 35 -5.74 0.02 4.18
CA LEU A 35 -5.21 1.27 4.73
C LEU A 35 -4.06 0.94 5.69
N GLY A 36 -2.83 1.09 5.22
CA GLY A 36 -1.61 0.76 5.97
C GLY A 36 -0.80 1.97 6.46
N THR A 37 -1.32 3.18 6.24
CA THR A 37 -0.61 4.45 6.46
C THR A 37 -1.48 5.42 7.25
N ASP A 38 -0.85 6.51 7.68
CA ASP A 38 -1.53 7.68 8.24
C ASP A 38 -2.59 8.22 7.26
N VAL A 39 -3.71 8.69 7.79
CA VAL A 39 -4.83 9.23 7.01
C VAL A 39 -4.61 10.71 6.78
N ASN A 40 -4.46 11.07 5.51
CA ASN A 40 -4.49 12.44 5.04
C ASN A 40 -5.46 12.56 3.86
N ASP A 41 -5.69 13.79 3.41
CA ASP A 41 -6.63 14.08 2.31
C ASP A 41 -6.34 13.25 1.06
N ASN A 42 -5.07 13.00 0.75
CA ASN A 42 -4.69 12.22 -0.42
C ASN A 42 -5.08 10.74 -0.26
N ILE A 43 -4.69 10.12 0.86
CA ILE A 43 -5.02 8.72 1.17
C ILE A 43 -6.54 8.53 1.28
N ALA A 44 -7.24 9.46 1.93
CA ALA A 44 -8.69 9.43 2.05
C ALA A 44 -9.38 9.47 0.66
N ASN A 45 -8.94 10.37 -0.21
CA ASN A 45 -9.47 10.47 -1.58
C ASN A 45 -9.16 9.20 -2.41
N GLN A 46 -7.97 8.61 -2.26
CA GLN A 46 -7.64 7.34 -2.92
C GLN A 46 -8.49 6.18 -2.42
N LEU A 47 -8.75 6.10 -1.11
CA LEU A 47 -9.58 5.05 -0.53
C LEU A 47 -11.03 5.17 -1.02
N ALA A 48 -11.57 6.39 -1.03
CA ALA A 48 -12.90 6.68 -1.56
C ALA A 48 -13.02 6.29 -3.04
N ALA A 49 -12.03 6.64 -3.87
CA ALA A 49 -12.00 6.28 -5.28
C ALA A 49 -11.97 4.75 -5.48
N GLN A 50 -11.18 4.02 -4.69
CA GLN A 50 -11.12 2.55 -4.75
C GLN A 50 -12.45 1.89 -4.37
N ILE A 51 -13.11 2.39 -3.31
CA ILE A 51 -14.41 1.87 -2.88
C ILE A 51 -15.47 2.12 -3.96
N LEU A 52 -15.56 3.35 -4.49
CA LEU A 52 -16.50 3.69 -5.57
C LEU A 52 -16.23 2.90 -6.85
N TYR A 53 -14.96 2.63 -7.15
CA TYR A 53 -14.59 1.80 -8.29
C TYR A 53 -15.12 0.36 -8.13
N LEU A 54 -14.94 -0.26 -6.96
CA LEU A 54 -15.43 -1.61 -6.69
C LEU A 54 -16.95 -1.71 -6.65
N ASP A 55 -17.61 -0.73 -6.03
CA ASP A 55 -19.07 -0.63 -5.99
C ASP A 55 -19.66 -0.49 -7.40
N GLY A 56 -19.02 0.32 -8.26
CA GLY A 56 -19.41 0.46 -9.67
C GLY A 56 -19.18 -0.78 -10.54
N GLN A 57 -18.36 -1.75 -10.10
CA GLN A 57 -18.21 -3.04 -10.80
C GLN A 57 -19.33 -4.02 -10.43
N ASP A 58 -19.68 -4.08 -9.16
CA ASP A 58 -20.73 -4.95 -8.61
C ASP A 58 -21.15 -4.39 -7.24
N SER A 59 -22.37 -3.85 -7.15
CA SER A 59 -22.89 -3.23 -5.93
C SER A 59 -23.56 -4.22 -4.99
N ASP A 60 -23.79 -5.47 -5.42
CA ASP A 60 -24.38 -6.52 -4.59
C ASP A 60 -23.33 -7.28 -3.78
N GLN A 61 -22.04 -7.08 -4.10
CA GLN A 61 -20.93 -7.72 -3.40
C GLN A 61 -20.26 -6.84 -2.36
N ASP A 62 -19.91 -7.46 -1.24
CA ASP A 62 -19.19 -6.80 -0.15
C ASP A 62 -17.81 -6.27 -0.58
N ILE A 63 -17.37 -5.22 0.10
CA ILE A 63 -16.02 -4.66 -0.02
C ILE A 63 -15.36 -4.79 1.36
N TRP A 64 -14.18 -5.43 1.39
CA TRP A 64 -13.45 -5.66 2.63
C TRP A 64 -12.40 -4.57 2.83
N LEU A 65 -12.56 -3.75 3.86
CA LEU A 65 -11.58 -2.73 4.24
C LEU A 65 -10.76 -3.21 5.45
N TYR A 66 -9.47 -3.42 5.24
CA TYR A 66 -8.52 -3.72 6.31
C TYR A 66 -7.79 -2.45 6.73
N ILE A 67 -7.80 -2.16 8.04
CA ILE A 67 -7.24 -0.94 8.61
C ILE A 67 -6.10 -1.28 9.54
N ASN A 68 -4.91 -0.78 9.22
CA ASN A 68 -3.74 -0.73 10.05
C ASN A 68 -3.11 0.66 9.91
N SER A 69 -3.73 1.64 10.55
CA SER A 69 -3.37 3.06 10.45
C SER A 69 -3.05 3.63 11.84
N PRO A 70 -2.02 4.50 11.96
CA PRO A 70 -1.73 5.22 13.20
C PRO A 70 -2.71 6.35 13.52
N GLY A 71 -3.56 6.76 12.57
CA GLY A 71 -4.44 7.92 12.68
C GLY A 71 -4.66 8.57 11.34
#